data_AF-A0A2E5W3S0-F1
#
_entry.id   AF-A0A2E5W3S0-F1
#
_cell.length_a   1.000
_cell.length_b   1.000
_cell.length_c   1.000
_cell.angle_alpha   90.00
_cell.angle_beta   90.00
_cell.angle_gamma   90.00
#
_symmetry.space_group_name_H-M   'P 1'
#
loop_
_entity.id
_entity.type
_entity.pdbx_description
1 polymer ?
#
loop_
_entity_poly.entity_id
_entity_poly.type
_entity_poly.pdbx_seq_one_letter_code
_entity_poly.pdbx_strand_id
1 'polypeptide(L)'
;MEMESLKNLIILVALILLSCSNNKNENKQNVKKVGSAKNTYDVCYCNKKAIKLVDDATVLRKKFSSLEELKSNKKAKMNILKIAKTFTELSEKCFTNNASTLFVPSDCNNVELLELKQNELLSLGIKINQGSKVWK
;
A
#
# COMPACT_ATOMS: atom_id res chain seq x y z
N MET A 1 -5.16 17.87 50.29
CA MET A 1 -4.37 17.53 49.10
C MET A 1 -4.24 16.02 49.00
N GLU A 2 -5.37 15.30 48.92
CA GLU A 2 -5.38 13.82 48.97
C GLU A 2 -6.35 13.20 47.96
N MET A 3 -7.12 14.01 47.22
CA MET A 3 -8.17 13.52 46.31
C MET A 3 -7.72 13.43 44.84
N GLU A 4 -6.63 14.10 44.46
CA GLU A 4 -6.11 14.08 43.08
C GLU A 4 -5.21 12.87 42.81
N SER A 5 -4.45 12.39 43.81
CA SER A 5 -3.60 11.20 43.67
C SER A 5 -4.43 9.92 43.46
N LEU A 6 -5.62 9.84 44.06
CA LEU A 6 -6.51 8.68 43.94
C LEU A 6 -7.13 8.57 42.53
N LYS A 7 -7.43 9.69 41.87
CA LYS A 7 -7.96 9.70 40.49
C LYS A 7 -6.92 9.23 39.48
N ASN A 8 -5.65 9.64 39.65
CA ASN A 8 -4.56 9.21 38.76
C ASN A 8 -4.21 7.72 38.93
N LEU A 9 -4.40 7.15 40.12
CA LEU A 9 -4.19 5.73 40.37
C LEU A 9 -5.28 4.86 39.70
N ILE A 10 -6.54 5.32 39.69
CA ILE A 10 -7.66 4.60 39.05
C ILE A 10 -7.50 4.57 37.51
N ILE A 11 -6.96 5.65 36.92
CA ILE A 11 -6.70 5.72 35.47
C ILE A 11 -5.61 4.72 35.03
N LEU A 12 -4.59 4.49 35.86
CA LEU A 12 -3.51 3.54 35.55
C LEU A 12 -3.98 2.08 35.52
N VAL A 13 -4.94 1.70 36.39
CA VAL A 13 -5.43 0.32 36.50
C VAL A 13 -6.36 -0.06 35.33
N ALA A 14 -7.05 0.91 34.74
CA ALA A 14 -7.97 0.68 33.61
C ALA A 14 -7.26 0.25 32.30
N LEU A 15 -5.95 0.51 32.16
CA LEU A 15 -5.20 0.21 30.94
C LEU A 15 -4.69 -1.24 30.86
N ILE A 16 -4.76 -2.02 31.94
CA ILE A 16 -4.16 -3.37 32.01
C ILE A 16 -5.16 -4.47 31.56
N LEU A 17 -6.46 -4.17 31.43
CA LEU A 17 -7.49 -5.16 31.11
C LEU A 17 -7.79 -5.33 29.62
N LEU A 18 -7.05 -4.68 28.71
CA LEU A 18 -7.17 -4.88 27.26
C LEU A 18 -6.23 -5.98 26.73
N SER A 19 -5.99 -7.04 27.51
CA SER A 19 -5.35 -8.25 27.00
C SER A 19 -6.34 -9.00 26.12
N CYS A 20 -6.24 -8.81 24.80
CA CYS A 20 -6.95 -9.62 23.82
C CYS A 20 -6.59 -11.10 23.99
N SER A 21 -7.57 -11.91 24.38
CA SER A 21 -7.50 -13.37 24.38
C SER A 21 -7.32 -13.87 22.94
N ASN A 22 -6.19 -14.51 22.68
CA ASN A 22 -5.86 -15.09 21.38
C ASN A 22 -6.47 -16.49 21.29
N ASN A 23 -7.76 -16.59 20.98
CA ASN A 23 -8.39 -17.86 20.66
C ASN A 23 -7.92 -18.33 19.27
N LYS A 24 -6.79 -19.04 19.23
CA LYS A 24 -6.38 -19.84 18.07
C LYS A 24 -7.24 -21.09 17.97
N ASN A 25 -8.44 -20.93 17.42
CA ASN A 25 -9.08 -22.03 16.71
C ASN A 25 -8.55 -22.00 15.27
N GLU A 26 -7.44 -22.69 15.03
CA GLU A 26 -6.97 -23.01 13.67
C GLU A 26 -7.90 -24.04 13.06
N ASN A 27 -9.09 -23.60 12.67
CA ASN A 27 -9.89 -24.34 11.73
C ASN A 27 -9.23 -24.15 10.37
N LYS A 28 -8.40 -25.11 9.96
CA LYS A 28 -7.86 -25.20 8.60
C LYS A 28 -9.04 -25.35 7.64
N GLN A 29 -9.65 -24.22 7.28
CA GLN A 29 -10.56 -24.16 6.17
C GLN A 29 -9.73 -24.54 4.95
N ASN A 30 -9.96 -25.76 4.45
CA ASN A 30 -9.63 -26.11 3.09
C ASN A 30 -10.37 -25.11 2.22
N VAL A 31 -9.69 -24.03 1.84
CA VAL A 31 -10.14 -23.12 0.80
C VAL A 31 -10.17 -23.97 -0.45
N LYS A 32 -11.36 -24.52 -0.74
CA LYS A 32 -11.65 -25.13 -2.03
C LYS A 32 -11.15 -24.12 -3.06
N LYS A 33 -10.18 -24.53 -3.88
CA LYS A 33 -9.89 -23.88 -5.15
C LYS A 33 -11.18 -23.93 -5.95
N VAL A 34 -12.04 -22.95 -5.74
CA VAL A 34 -13.07 -22.61 -6.69
C VAL A 34 -12.27 -22.23 -7.92
N GLY A 35 -12.31 -23.07 -8.94
CA GLY A 35 -11.85 -22.72 -10.27
C GLY A 35 -12.67 -21.51 -10.70
N SER A 36 -12.19 -20.33 -10.36
CA SER A 36 -12.84 -19.07 -10.70
C SER A 36 -12.46 -18.74 -12.14
N ALA A 37 -13.45 -18.26 -12.89
CA ALA A 37 -13.23 -17.62 -14.17
C ALA A 37 -11.97 -16.75 -14.12
N LYS A 38 -11.14 -16.82 -15.17
CA LYS A 38 -9.82 -16.16 -15.28
C LYS A 38 -9.87 -14.76 -14.66
N ASN A 39 -9.45 -14.65 -13.40
CA ASN A 39 -9.58 -13.40 -12.65
C ASN A 39 -8.56 -12.42 -13.23
N THR A 40 -9.03 -11.34 -13.85
CA THR A 40 -8.14 -10.33 -14.47
C THR A 40 -7.13 -9.77 -13.46
N TYR A 41 -7.44 -9.81 -12.17
CA TYR A 41 -6.59 -9.33 -11.08
C TYR A 41 -5.90 -10.47 -10.34
N ASP A 42 -5.38 -11.48 -11.03
CA ASP A 42 -4.48 -12.44 -10.39
C ASP A 42 -3.18 -11.77 -9.90
N VAL A 43 -2.45 -12.49 -9.04
CA VAL A 43 -1.20 -12.02 -8.43
C VAL A 43 -0.17 -11.56 -9.47
N CYS A 44 -0.03 -12.31 -10.58
CA CYS A 44 0.90 -11.99 -11.65
C CYS A 44 0.56 -10.66 -12.32
N TYR A 45 -0.71 -10.46 -12.67
CA TYR A 45 -1.21 -9.22 -13.24
C TYR A 45 -1.00 -8.06 -12.30
N CYS A 46 -1.34 -8.24 -11.03
CA CYS A 46 -1.24 -7.22 -9.99
C CYS A 46 0.19 -6.71 -9.81
N ASN A 47 1.15 -7.61 -9.57
CA ASN A 47 2.54 -7.23 -9.36
C ASN A 47 3.14 -6.57 -10.62
N LYS A 48 2.94 -7.20 -11.79
CA LYS A 48 3.43 -6.67 -13.08
C LYS A 48 2.88 -5.28 -13.38
N LYS A 49 1.59 -5.03 -13.15
CA LYS A 49 0.97 -3.72 -13.41
C LYS A 49 1.39 -2.68 -12.38
N ALA A 50 1.52 -3.05 -11.11
CA ALA A 50 2.00 -2.14 -10.07
C ALA A 50 3.44 -1.67 -10.37
N ILE A 51 4.35 -2.60 -10.69
CA ILE A 51 5.73 -2.27 -11.09
C ILE A 51 5.73 -1.33 -12.30
N LYS A 52 4.94 -1.65 -13.33
CA LYS A 52 4.86 -0.80 -14.53
C LYS A 52 4.43 0.63 -14.22
N LEU A 53 3.43 0.82 -13.35
CA LEU A 53 2.98 2.16 -12.98
C LEU A 53 4.05 2.96 -12.24
N VAL A 54 4.81 2.30 -11.34
CA VAL A 54 5.94 2.93 -10.63
C VAL A 54 7.06 3.30 -11.61
N ASP A 55 7.38 2.42 -12.56
CA ASP A 55 8.38 2.68 -13.59
C ASP A 55 7.97 3.82 -14.52
N ASP A 56 6.72 3.82 -14.99
CA ASP A 56 6.18 4.87 -15.86
C ASP A 56 6.22 6.25 -15.15
N ALA A 57 5.89 6.30 -13.84
CA ALA A 57 6.03 7.51 -13.02
C ALA A 57 7.49 7.94 -12.83
N THR A 58 8.39 6.99 -12.60
CA THR A 58 9.83 7.23 -12.42
C THR A 58 10.45 7.81 -13.69
N VAL A 59 10.16 7.22 -14.86
CA VAL A 59 10.61 7.71 -16.16
C VAL A 59 10.10 9.12 -16.40
N LEU A 60 8.82 9.40 -16.10
CA LEU A 60 8.27 10.74 -16.25
C LEU A 60 8.97 11.73 -15.31
N ARG A 61 9.21 11.36 -14.05
CA ARG A 61 9.88 12.21 -13.05
C ARG A 61 11.30 12.56 -13.45
N LYS A 62 12.06 11.61 -14.00
CA LYS A 62 13.46 11.79 -14.41
C LYS A 62 13.64 12.69 -15.64
N LYS A 63 12.57 13.07 -16.35
CA LYS A 63 12.61 14.05 -17.46
C LYS A 63 12.75 15.50 -16.99
N PHE A 64 12.58 15.77 -15.71
CA PHE A 64 12.59 17.11 -15.12
C PHE A 64 13.74 17.22 -14.13
N SER A 65 14.40 18.38 -14.11
CA SER A 65 15.54 18.64 -13.22
C SER A 65 15.11 18.70 -11.75
N SER A 66 13.92 19.24 -11.47
CA SER A 66 13.36 19.38 -10.13
C SER A 66 11.91 18.92 -10.04
N LEU A 67 11.42 18.77 -8.81
CA LEU A 67 10.03 18.44 -8.56
C LEU A 67 9.12 19.63 -8.90
N GLU A 68 9.61 20.85 -8.69
CA GLU A 68 8.93 22.11 -8.96
C GLU A 68 8.73 22.30 -10.47
N GLU A 69 9.74 21.99 -11.28
CA GLU A 69 9.65 22.02 -12.74
C GLU A 69 8.57 21.05 -13.25
N LEU A 70 8.56 19.81 -12.74
CA LEU A 70 7.52 18.84 -13.06
C LEU A 70 6.13 19.33 -12.66
N LYS A 71 5.98 19.86 -11.44
CA LYS A 71 4.70 20.39 -10.91
C LYS A 71 4.21 21.60 -11.70
N SER A 72 5.12 22.39 -12.28
CA SER A 72 4.80 23.55 -13.12
C SER A 72 4.38 23.13 -14.53
N ASN A 73 4.82 21.96 -15.00
CA ASN A 73 4.35 21.38 -16.26
C ASN A 73 2.96 20.73 -16.07
N LYS A 74 1.90 21.40 -16.55
CA LYS A 74 0.51 20.94 -16.41
C LYS A 74 0.28 19.51 -16.89
N LYS A 75 0.85 19.12 -18.05
CA LYS A 75 0.65 17.78 -18.62
C LYS A 75 1.36 16.71 -17.77
N ALA A 76 2.60 16.95 -17.37
CA ALA A 76 3.35 16.01 -16.55
C ALA A 76 2.74 15.84 -15.16
N LYS A 77 2.36 16.95 -14.51
CA LYS A 77 1.63 16.94 -13.23
C LYS A 77 0.38 16.08 -13.32
N MET A 78 -0.46 16.29 -14.33
CA MET A 78 -1.70 15.52 -14.52
C MET A 78 -1.43 14.04 -14.79
N ASN A 79 -0.36 13.72 -15.52
CA ASN A 79 0.01 12.33 -15.78
C ASN A 79 0.46 11.63 -14.49
N ILE A 80 1.28 12.25 -13.64
CA ILE A 80 1.66 11.66 -12.35
C ILE A 80 0.43 11.45 -11.46
N LEU A 81 -0.48 12.43 -11.38
CA LEU A 81 -1.73 12.30 -10.63
C LEU A 81 -2.59 11.14 -11.15
N LYS A 82 -2.70 10.98 -12.48
CA LYS A 82 -3.42 9.86 -13.09
C LYS A 82 -2.78 8.52 -12.75
N ILE A 83 -1.45 8.41 -12.88
CA ILE A 83 -0.71 7.19 -12.56
C ILE A 83 -0.91 6.81 -11.08
N ALA A 84 -0.78 7.77 -10.16
CA ALA A 84 -0.97 7.52 -8.74
C ALA A 84 -2.39 7.07 -8.40
N LYS A 85 -3.42 7.71 -9.00
CA LYS A 85 -4.81 7.28 -8.86
C LYS A 85 -5.01 5.84 -9.39
N THR A 86 -4.47 5.53 -10.55
CA THR A 86 -4.55 4.17 -11.12
C THR A 86 -3.82 3.15 -10.25
N PHE A 87 -2.69 3.52 -9.63
CA PHE A 87 -1.96 2.65 -8.72
C PHE A 87 -2.76 2.32 -7.47
N THR A 88 -3.41 3.31 -6.84
CA THR A 88 -4.24 3.07 -5.65
C THR A 88 -5.47 2.22 -5.99
N GLU A 89 -6.16 2.52 -7.10
CA GLU A 89 -7.31 1.73 -7.56
C GLU A 89 -6.93 0.28 -7.91
N LEU A 90 -5.75 0.09 -8.53
CA LEU A 90 -5.22 -1.25 -8.80
C LEU A 90 -4.92 -1.98 -7.50
N SER A 91 -4.29 -1.31 -6.53
CA SER A 91 -3.92 -1.89 -5.24
C SER A 91 -5.15 -2.38 -4.48
N GLU A 92 -6.22 -1.57 -4.44
CA GLU A 92 -7.50 -1.94 -3.81
C GLU A 92 -8.14 -3.17 -4.47
N LYS A 93 -8.21 -3.19 -5.81
CA LYS A 93 -8.78 -4.32 -6.55
C LYS A 93 -7.95 -5.58 -6.36
N CYS A 94 -6.63 -5.45 -6.44
CA CYS A 94 -5.71 -6.55 -6.23
C CYS A 94 -5.84 -7.12 -4.82
N PHE A 95 -5.86 -6.26 -3.79
CA PHE A 95 -6.05 -6.68 -2.40
C PHE A 95 -7.40 -7.39 -2.20
N THR A 96 -8.48 -6.86 -2.77
CA THR A 96 -9.81 -7.48 -2.67
C THR A 96 -9.86 -8.88 -3.30
N ASN A 97 -9.08 -9.12 -4.36
CA ASN A 97 -9.11 -10.39 -5.10
C ASN A 97 -8.13 -11.45 -4.59
N ASN A 98 -7.03 -11.03 -3.96
CA ASN A 98 -5.92 -11.92 -3.59
C ASN A 98 -5.64 -11.93 -2.09
N ALA A 99 -6.21 -10.97 -1.35
CA ALA A 99 -6.02 -10.79 0.08
C ALA A 99 -4.52 -10.84 0.47
N SER A 100 -4.19 -11.67 1.46
CA SER A 100 -2.83 -11.78 2.00
C SER A 100 -1.81 -12.34 1.01
N THR A 101 -2.22 -12.99 -0.08
CA THR A 101 -1.28 -13.62 -1.03
C THR A 101 -0.42 -12.59 -1.79
N LEU A 102 -0.85 -11.33 -1.86
CA LEU A 102 -0.03 -10.23 -2.42
C LEU A 102 1.16 -9.84 -1.55
N PHE A 103 1.20 -10.26 -0.29
CA PHE A 103 2.33 -10.03 0.60
C PHE A 103 3.28 -11.22 0.65
N VAL A 104 2.96 -12.30 -0.07
CA VAL A 104 3.78 -13.52 -0.12
C VAL A 104 4.59 -13.50 -1.41
N PRO A 105 5.94 -13.51 -1.33
CA PRO A 105 6.79 -13.64 -2.50
C PRO A 105 6.45 -14.91 -3.31
N SER A 106 6.48 -14.79 -4.63
CA SER A 106 6.34 -15.91 -5.56
C SER A 106 6.95 -15.53 -6.91
N ASP A 107 7.04 -16.50 -7.84
CA ASP A 107 7.48 -16.26 -9.22
C ASP A 107 6.72 -15.11 -9.91
N CYS A 108 5.46 -14.90 -9.51
CA CYS A 108 4.59 -13.87 -10.02
C CYS A 108 4.46 -12.64 -9.12
N ASN A 109 5.01 -12.65 -7.90
CA ASN A 109 4.84 -11.59 -6.92
C ASN A 109 6.17 -11.20 -6.31
N ASN A 110 6.88 -10.30 -6.98
CA ASN A 110 8.11 -9.74 -6.42
C ASN A 110 7.77 -8.53 -5.54
N VAL A 111 7.49 -8.79 -4.26
CA VAL A 111 7.11 -7.75 -3.27
C VAL A 111 8.27 -6.81 -3.00
N GLU A 112 9.48 -7.36 -2.85
CA GLU A 112 10.70 -6.61 -2.56
C GLU A 112 11.04 -5.62 -3.70
N LEU A 113 10.97 -6.07 -4.95
CA LEU A 113 11.22 -5.21 -6.11
C LEU A 113 10.20 -4.07 -6.19
N LEU A 114 8.93 -4.36 -5.93
CA LEU A 114 7.87 -3.34 -5.95
C LEU A 114 8.08 -2.32 -4.82
N GLU A 115 8.49 -2.76 -3.64
CA GLU A 115 8.84 -1.87 -2.52
C GLU A 115 10.06 -1.00 -2.85
N LEU A 116 11.14 -1.62 -3.34
CA LEU A 116 12.36 -0.93 -3.74
C LEU A 116 12.07 0.19 -4.76
N LYS A 117 11.29 -0.10 -5.80
CA LYS A 117 10.92 0.89 -6.81
C LYS A 117 10.03 2.01 -6.25
N GLN A 118 9.11 1.69 -5.33
CA GLN A 118 8.30 2.71 -4.66
C GLN A 118 9.18 3.63 -3.81
N ASN A 119 10.18 3.09 -3.12
CA ASN A 119 11.13 3.86 -2.32
C ASN A 119 12.03 4.74 -3.19
N GLU A 120 12.49 4.24 -4.34
CA GLU A 120 13.18 5.06 -5.34
C GLU A 120 12.31 6.23 -5.80
N LEU A 121 11.06 5.96 -6.17
CA LEU A 121 10.13 7.01 -6.62
C LEU A 121 9.82 8.02 -5.50
N LEU A 122 9.72 7.54 -4.25
CA LEU A 122 9.58 8.38 -3.07
C LEU A 122 10.79 9.30 -2.87
N SER A 123 12.00 8.79 -3.08
CA SER A 123 13.24 9.59 -3.01
C SER A 123 13.23 10.73 -4.05
N LEU A 124 12.56 10.54 -5.18
CA LEU A 124 12.36 11.55 -6.23
C LEU A 124 11.20 12.52 -5.93
N GLY A 125 10.54 12.39 -4.78
CA GLY A 125 9.50 13.29 -4.28
C GLY A 125 8.07 12.88 -4.62
N ILE A 126 7.83 11.62 -5.01
CA ILE A 126 6.52 11.11 -5.44
C ILE A 126 6.07 9.94 -4.54
N LYS A 127 5.01 10.17 -3.77
CA LYS A 127 4.29 9.20 -2.92
C LYS A 127 3.17 8.51 -3.71
N ILE A 128 3.51 7.58 -4.60
CA ILE A 128 2.54 6.97 -5.53
C ILE A 128 1.35 6.27 -4.85
N ASN A 129 1.59 5.70 -3.66
CA ASN A 129 0.59 5.03 -2.82
C ASN A 129 -0.42 5.99 -2.15
N GLN A 130 -0.24 7.31 -2.25
CA GLN A 130 -1.16 8.31 -1.67
C GLN A 130 -2.15 8.91 -2.68
N GLY A 131 -2.23 8.36 -3.89
CA GLY A 131 -3.24 8.73 -4.88
C GLY A 131 -3.21 10.23 -5.22
N SER A 132 -4.25 10.98 -4.84
CA SER A 132 -4.32 12.43 -5.10
C SER A 132 -3.32 13.27 -4.28
N LYS A 133 -2.82 12.74 -3.15
CA LYS A 133 -1.81 13.38 -2.29
C LYS A 133 -0.38 12.92 -2.65
N VAL A 134 -0.10 12.82 -3.95
CA VAL A 134 1.12 12.18 -4.49
C VAL A 134 2.44 12.90 -4.21
N TRP A 135 2.44 14.16 -3.79
CA TRP A 135 3.67 14.94 -3.68
C TRP A 135 4.30 14.81 -2.28
N LYS A 136 5.63 14.60 -2.21
CA LYS A 136 6.38 14.63 -0.95
C LYS A 136 6.47 16.03 -0.38
#